data_AF-A0A3N5SC20-F1
#
_entry.id   AF-A0A3N5SC20-F1
#
_cell.length_a   1.000
_cell.length_b   1.000
_cell.length_c   1.000
_cell.angle_alpha   90.00
_cell.angle_beta   90.00
_cell.angle_gamma   90.00
#
_symmetry.space_group_name_H-M   'P 1'
#
loop_
_entity.id
_entity.type
_entity.pdbx_description
1 polymer ?
#
loop_
_entity_poly.entity_id
_entity_poly.type
_entity_poly.pdbx_seq_one_letter_code
_entity_poly.pdbx_strand_id
1 'polypeptide(L)'
;MGFTYRDAGVDVEGGNRFVSRIAPLVKATFSDRVITDIGGFGALFKGSFPGMSDPVLVSGTDGVGTKLKLAHWMNKHDTIGIDAVAMCVNDLLVSGAAPLFFLDYIACGRLNEDVMVQVVGGIAEGCRIAGCSLV
;
A
#
# COMPACT_ATOMS: atom_id res chain seq x y z
N MET A 1 -39.21 4.55 4.73
CA MET A 1 -38.02 4.36 3.87
C MET A 1 -36.80 4.55 4.76
N GLY A 2 -36.05 3.48 5.02
CA GLY A 2 -34.84 3.55 5.84
C GLY A 2 -33.63 3.77 4.94
N PHE A 3 -32.72 4.65 5.35
CA PHE A 3 -31.42 4.80 4.72
C PHE A 3 -30.55 3.59 5.10
N THR A 4 -29.87 3.00 4.12
CA THR A 4 -28.88 1.95 4.35
C THR A 4 -27.49 2.56 4.57
N TYR A 5 -26.58 1.81 5.19
CA TYR A 5 -25.17 2.22 5.33
C TYR A 5 -24.50 2.45 3.97
N ARG A 6 -24.98 1.74 2.95
CA ARG A 6 -24.59 1.92 1.55
C ARG A 6 -25.05 3.25 0.96
N ASP A 7 -26.23 3.75 1.35
CA ASP A 7 -26.73 5.06 0.93
C ASP A 7 -25.90 6.21 1.53
N ALA A 8 -25.22 5.97 2.66
CA ALA A 8 -24.21 6.86 3.22
C ALA A 8 -22.83 6.75 2.52
N GLY A 9 -22.73 5.95 1.45
CA GLY A 9 -21.52 5.75 0.65
C GLY A 9 -20.64 4.59 1.10
N VAL A 10 -21.06 3.79 2.09
CA VAL A 10 -20.25 2.71 2.65
C VAL A 10 -20.68 1.35 2.12
N ASP A 11 -19.94 0.82 1.15
CA ASP A 11 -20.16 -0.50 0.55
C ASP A 11 -19.18 -1.54 1.15
N VAL A 12 -19.60 -2.18 2.24
CA VAL A 12 -18.79 -3.18 2.97
C VAL A 12 -18.51 -4.41 2.10
N GLU A 13 -19.49 -4.87 1.31
CA GLU A 13 -19.31 -6.00 0.40
C GLU A 13 -18.31 -5.65 -0.70
N GLY A 14 -18.36 -4.42 -1.24
CA GLY A 14 -17.38 -3.91 -2.18
C GLY A 14 -15.97 -3.86 -1.60
N GLY A 15 -15.83 -3.41 -0.34
CA GLY A 15 -14.57 -3.47 0.38
C GLY A 15 -14.01 -4.90 0.47
N ASN A 16 -14.82 -5.86 0.89
CA ASN A 16 -14.39 -7.26 1.03
C ASN A 16 -14.00 -7.91 -0.31
N ARG A 17 -14.75 -7.62 -1.39
CA ARG A 17 -14.39 -8.09 -2.74
C ARG A 17 -13.08 -7.47 -3.20
N PHE A 18 -12.89 -6.17 -2.99
CA PHE A 18 -11.66 -5.48 -3.33
C PHE A 18 -10.45 -6.06 -2.58
N VAL A 19 -10.55 -6.23 -1.26
CA VAL A 19 -9.50 -6.88 -0.44
C VAL A 19 -9.15 -8.26 -0.98
N SER A 20 -10.15 -9.06 -1.36
CA SER A 20 -9.93 -10.39 -1.94
C SER A 20 -9.16 -10.34 -3.27
N ARG A 21 -9.38 -9.31 -4.09
CA ARG A 21 -8.69 -9.12 -5.38
C ARG A 21 -7.23 -8.69 -5.21
N ILE A 22 -6.93 -7.84 -4.22
CA ILE A 22 -5.57 -7.35 -3.98
C ILE A 22 -4.74 -8.28 -3.09
N ALA A 23 -5.37 -9.14 -2.29
CA ALA A 23 -4.70 -10.08 -1.40
C ALA A 23 -3.51 -10.84 -2.03
N PRO A 24 -3.61 -11.45 -3.23
CA PRO A 24 -2.47 -12.12 -3.84
C PRO A 24 -1.33 -11.17 -4.24
N LEU A 25 -1.63 -9.92 -4.63
CA LEU A 25 -0.62 -8.91 -4.96
C LEU A 25 0.15 -8.50 -3.70
N VAL A 26 -0.57 -8.25 -2.61
CA VAL A 26 0.01 -7.88 -1.31
C VAL A 26 0.86 -9.02 -0.76
N LYS A 27 0.33 -10.25 -0.74
CA LYS A 27 1.05 -11.45 -0.26
C LYS A 27 2.34 -11.73 -1.02
N ALA A 28 2.39 -11.40 -2.31
CA ALA A 28 3.61 -11.58 -3.12
C ALA A 28 4.78 -10.69 -2.65
N THR A 29 4.52 -9.67 -1.82
CA THR A 29 5.53 -8.78 -1.23
C THR A 29 6.01 -9.22 0.16
N PHE A 30 5.35 -10.22 0.76
CA PHE A 30 5.63 -10.60 2.14
C PHE A 30 7.02 -11.21 2.30
N SER A 31 7.77 -10.67 3.26
CA SER A 31 8.96 -11.32 3.82
C SER A 31 8.57 -12.29 4.94
N ASP A 32 9.52 -13.11 5.38
CA ASP A 32 9.40 -14.00 6.53
C ASP A 32 9.21 -13.28 7.88
N ARG A 33 9.29 -11.94 7.85
CA ARG A 33 9.08 -11.05 8.99
C ARG A 33 7.62 -10.63 9.15
N VAL A 34 6.77 -10.77 8.14
CA VAL A 34 5.33 -10.51 8.28
C VAL A 34 4.67 -11.66 9.08
N ILE A 35 3.87 -11.34 10.10
CA ILE A 35 3.23 -12.31 11.02
C ILE A 35 1.70 -12.28 10.92
N THR A 36 1.16 -11.55 9.95
CA THR A 36 -0.28 -11.38 9.73
C THR A 36 -0.68 -11.81 8.33
N ASP A 37 -2.00 -11.90 8.13
CA ASP A 37 -2.62 -11.93 6.82
C ASP A 37 -3.33 -10.58 6.56
N ILE A 38 -3.72 -10.34 5.30
CA ILE A 38 -4.51 -9.18 4.89
C ILE A 38 -5.96 -9.28 5.38
N GLY A 39 -6.56 -8.16 5.75
CA GLY A 39 -7.95 -8.08 6.20
C GLY A 39 -8.14 -8.02 7.73
N GLY A 40 -7.05 -8.07 8.50
CA GLY A 40 -7.06 -7.75 9.93
C GLY A 40 -7.11 -6.25 10.22
N PHE A 41 -7.24 -5.89 11.50
CA PHE A 41 -7.24 -4.48 11.94
C PHE A 41 -5.87 -3.79 11.81
N GLY A 42 -4.80 -4.58 11.72
CA GLY A 42 -3.45 -4.08 11.54
C GLY A 42 -2.53 -5.24 11.19
N ALA A 43 -1.41 -4.92 10.56
CA ALA A 43 -0.38 -5.88 10.25
C ALA A 43 0.68 -5.97 11.34
N LEU A 44 1.30 -7.13 11.47
CA LEU A 44 2.38 -7.38 12.42
C LEU A 44 3.66 -7.74 11.67
N PHE A 45 4.77 -7.13 12.10
CA PHE A 45 6.09 -7.32 11.52
C PHE A 45 7.10 -7.63 12.63
N LYS A 46 7.95 -8.64 12.45
CA LYS A 46 8.97 -9.05 13.43
C LYS A 46 9.99 -7.92 13.61
N GLY A 47 9.97 -7.29 14.79
CA GLY A 47 10.90 -6.21 15.18
C GLY A 47 12.26 -6.68 15.72
N SER A 48 12.66 -7.93 15.46
CA SER A 48 14.02 -8.40 15.82
C SER A 48 15.00 -8.06 14.70
N PHE A 49 16.15 -7.47 15.04
CA PHE A 49 17.19 -7.08 14.10
C PHE A 49 18.54 -7.69 14.51
N PRO A 50 18.77 -8.99 14.23
CA PRO A 50 20.00 -9.67 14.60
C PRO A 50 21.23 -8.96 14.01
N GLY A 51 22.27 -8.77 14.83
CA GLY A 51 23.51 -8.11 14.41
C GLY A 51 23.50 -6.58 14.47
N MET A 52 22.38 -5.94 14.82
CA MET A 52 22.31 -4.51 15.13
C MET A 52 22.31 -4.30 16.64
N SER A 53 23.23 -3.47 17.15
CA SER A 53 23.33 -3.18 18.60
C SER A 53 22.29 -2.19 19.10
N ASP A 54 21.92 -1.21 18.27
CA ASP A 54 20.97 -0.14 18.60
C ASP A 54 20.15 0.24 17.36
N PRO A 55 19.17 -0.60 16.97
CA PRO A 55 18.39 -0.36 15.75
C PRO A 55 17.47 0.86 15.92
N VAL A 56 17.57 1.81 14.98
CA VAL A 56 16.70 2.99 14.90
C VAL A 56 15.68 2.81 13.78
N LEU A 57 14.42 3.11 14.06
CA LEU A 57 13.36 3.10 13.06
C LEU A 57 13.27 4.47 12.39
N VAL A 58 13.29 4.47 11.06
CA VAL A 58 13.04 5.66 10.23
C VAL A 58 11.70 5.48 9.55
N SER A 59 10.83 6.48 9.65
CA SER A 59 9.52 6.49 9.00
C SER A 59 9.39 7.73 8.10
N GLY A 60 8.55 7.60 7.08
CA GLY A 60 8.26 8.65 6.12
C GLY A 60 6.86 8.45 5.55
N THR A 61 6.27 9.53 5.07
CA THR A 61 4.99 9.52 4.36
C THR A 61 5.05 10.58 3.28
N ASP A 62 4.61 10.21 2.07
CA ASP A 62 4.59 11.10 0.92
C ASP A 62 3.42 10.73 0.00
N GLY A 63 3.08 11.65 -0.90
CA GLY A 63 2.07 11.46 -1.92
C GLY A 63 2.64 11.61 -3.33
N VAL A 64 1.94 11.04 -4.31
CA VAL A 64 2.33 11.15 -5.73
C VAL A 64 2.16 12.58 -6.28
N GLY A 65 1.34 13.40 -5.62
CA GLY A 65 1.08 14.78 -6.01
C GLY A 65 0.28 14.91 -7.31
N THR A 66 0.51 16.00 -8.05
CA THR A 66 -0.29 16.36 -9.22
C THR A 66 -0.10 15.43 -10.42
N LYS A 67 0.91 14.55 -10.42
CA LYS A 67 1.09 13.49 -11.43
C LYS A 67 -0.13 12.57 -11.52
N LEU A 68 -0.90 12.42 -10.42
CA LEU A 68 -2.18 11.73 -10.42
C LEU A 68 -3.15 12.26 -11.49
N LYS A 69 -3.15 13.57 -11.78
CA LYS A 69 -4.01 14.15 -12.83
C LYS A 69 -3.67 13.60 -14.22
N LEU A 70 -2.38 13.39 -14.50
CA LEU A 70 -1.93 12.80 -15.76
C LEU A 70 -2.34 11.33 -15.87
N ALA A 71 -2.17 10.55 -14.80
CA ALA A 71 -2.63 9.15 -14.74
C ALA A 71 -4.13 9.04 -15.04
N HIS A 72 -4.95 9.95 -14.50
CA HIS A 72 -6.38 10.03 -14.78
C HIS A 72 -6.66 10.40 -16.24
N TRP A 73 -6.01 11.43 -16.79
CA TRP A 73 -6.20 11.84 -18.19
C TRP A 73 -5.79 10.77 -19.19
N MET A 74 -4.74 10.01 -18.89
CA MET A 74 -4.25 8.92 -19.73
C MET A 74 -4.99 7.59 -19.49
N ASN A 75 -5.85 7.53 -18.47
CA ASN A 75 -6.47 6.31 -17.97
C ASN A 75 -5.45 5.18 -17.74
N LYS A 76 -4.32 5.51 -17.12
CA LYS A 76 -3.21 4.58 -16.84
C LYS A 76 -2.81 4.67 -15.37
N HIS A 77 -3.10 3.63 -14.61
CA HIS A 77 -2.98 3.62 -13.14
C HIS A 77 -2.05 2.53 -12.60
N ASP A 78 -1.56 1.65 -13.46
CA ASP A 78 -0.73 0.48 -13.15
C ASP A 78 0.70 0.82 -12.66
N THR A 79 1.19 2.02 -12.96
CA THR A 79 2.53 2.47 -12.54
C THR A 79 2.53 3.50 -11.43
N ILE A 80 1.38 4.12 -11.14
CA ILE A 80 1.31 5.28 -10.22
C ILE A 80 1.59 4.87 -8.76
N GLY A 81 1.31 3.60 -8.43
CA GLY A 81 1.67 3.03 -7.13
C GLY A 81 3.18 2.86 -6.95
N ILE A 82 3.93 2.62 -8.03
CA ILE A 82 5.40 2.55 -7.98
C ILE A 82 5.96 3.92 -7.62
N ASP A 83 5.41 4.99 -8.21
CA ASP A 83 5.80 6.36 -7.87
C ASP A 83 5.56 6.66 -6.38
N ALA A 84 4.41 6.23 -5.83
CA ALA A 84 4.09 6.44 -4.42
C ALA A 84 5.12 5.79 -3.49
N VAL A 85 5.52 4.54 -3.77
CA VAL A 85 6.53 3.84 -2.97
C VAL A 85 7.91 4.48 -3.13
N ALA A 86 8.28 4.84 -4.37
CA ALA A 86 9.59 5.41 -4.67
C ALA A 86 9.82 6.75 -3.95
N MET A 87 8.80 7.61 -3.86
CA MET A 87 8.88 8.88 -3.13
C MET A 87 9.27 8.66 -1.66
N CYS A 88 8.56 7.76 -0.96
CA CYS A 88 8.87 7.45 0.43
C CYS A 88 10.22 6.75 0.59
N VAL A 89 10.47 5.68 -0.19
CA VAL A 89 11.66 4.83 0.00
C VAL A 89 12.94 5.59 -0.29
N ASN A 90 12.98 6.42 -1.34
CA ASN A 90 14.19 7.17 -1.67
C ASN A 90 14.62 8.13 -0.56
N ASP A 91 13.67 8.74 0.15
CA ASP A 91 13.96 9.61 1.29
C ASP A 91 14.53 8.84 2.49
N LEU A 92 14.03 7.62 2.74
CA LEU A 92 14.58 6.75 3.79
C LEU A 92 16.03 6.35 3.49
N LEU A 93 16.35 6.08 2.22
CA LEU A 93 17.69 5.67 1.79
C LEU A 93 18.74 6.76 2.03
N VAL A 94 18.38 8.05 2.02
CA VAL A 94 19.30 9.16 2.31
C VAL A 94 19.91 9.05 3.72
N SER A 95 19.16 8.48 4.66
CA SER A 95 19.63 8.24 6.03
C SER A 95 20.37 6.91 6.19
N GLY A 96 20.53 6.13 5.11
CA GLY A 96 21.08 4.78 5.13
C GLY A 96 20.12 3.72 5.70
N ALA A 97 18.82 4.03 5.80
CA ALA A 97 17.83 3.10 6.33
C ALA A 97 17.49 1.99 5.32
N ALA A 98 17.28 0.77 5.81
CA ALA A 98 16.75 -0.33 4.99
C ALA A 98 15.21 -0.34 5.04
N PRO A 99 14.51 -0.31 3.89
CA PRO A 99 13.06 -0.43 3.84
C PRO A 99 12.57 -1.75 4.47
N LEU A 100 11.54 -1.68 5.31
CA LEU A 100 11.01 -2.87 6.02
C LEU A 100 9.63 -3.25 5.51
N PHE A 101 8.68 -2.32 5.65
CA PHE A 101 7.31 -2.48 5.22
C PHE A 101 6.73 -1.13 4.77
N PHE A 102 5.63 -1.18 4.04
CA PHE A 102 4.93 -0.03 3.48
C PHE A 102 3.44 -0.13 3.77
N LEU A 103 2.81 1.00 4.09
CA LEU A 103 1.35 1.11 4.19
C LEU A 103 0.89 2.21 3.24
N ASP A 104 -0.27 2.02 2.63
CA ASP A 104 -0.89 3.01 1.76
C ASP A 104 -2.22 3.53 2.32
N TYR A 105 -2.59 4.72 1.87
CA TYR A 105 -3.90 5.30 2.08
C TYR A 105 -4.40 5.90 0.77
N ILE A 106 -5.48 5.34 0.22
CA ILE A 106 -6.10 5.80 -1.02
C ILE A 106 -7.51 6.29 -0.73
N ALA A 107 -7.76 7.57 -1.03
CA ALA A 107 -9.08 8.18 -0.92
C ALA A 107 -9.70 8.40 -2.30
N CYS A 108 -10.96 7.97 -2.47
CA CYS A 108 -11.74 8.22 -3.68
C CYS A 108 -13.22 8.41 -3.33
N GLY A 109 -13.96 9.13 -4.18
CA GLY A 109 -15.39 9.39 -3.94
C GLY A 109 -16.27 8.13 -4.05
N ARG A 110 -15.91 7.22 -4.96
CA ARG A 110 -16.48 5.88 -5.07
C ARG A 110 -15.38 4.91 -5.50
N LEU A 111 -15.33 3.76 -4.85
CA LEU A 111 -14.40 2.69 -5.19
C LEU A 111 -14.70 2.17 -6.61
N ASN A 112 -13.77 2.41 -7.53
CA ASN A 112 -13.68 1.66 -8.78
C ASN A 112 -12.65 0.54 -8.57
N GLU A 113 -13.12 -0.68 -8.39
CA GLU A 113 -12.28 -1.83 -8.05
C GLU A 113 -11.21 -2.10 -9.11
N ASP A 114 -11.51 -1.94 -10.40
CA ASP A 114 -10.56 -2.24 -11.48
C ASP A 114 -9.41 -1.24 -11.53
N VAL A 115 -9.71 0.04 -11.33
CA VAL A 115 -8.67 1.07 -11.22
C VAL A 115 -7.85 0.87 -9.96
N MET A 116 -8.49 0.60 -8.81
CA MET A 116 -7.74 0.44 -7.56
C MET A 116 -6.88 -0.82 -7.52
N VAL A 117 -7.29 -1.90 -8.19
CA VAL A 117 -6.42 -3.08 -8.33
C VAL A 117 -5.16 -2.75 -9.13
N GLN A 118 -5.26 -1.90 -10.17
CA GLN A 118 -4.06 -1.42 -10.89
C GLN A 118 -3.15 -0.59 -9.99
N VAL A 119 -3.72 0.34 -9.21
CA VAL A 119 -2.95 1.18 -8.29
C VAL A 119 -2.23 0.33 -7.25
N VAL A 120 -2.94 -0.57 -6.56
CA VAL A 120 -2.34 -1.47 -5.56
C VAL A 120 -1.34 -2.42 -6.18
N GLY A 121 -1.58 -2.89 -7.42
CA GLY A 121 -0.59 -3.66 -8.18
C GLY A 121 0.72 -2.88 -8.39
N GLY A 122 0.63 -1.59 -8.71
CA GLY A 122 1.79 -0.71 -8.79
C GLY A 122 2.49 -0.51 -7.44
N ILE A 123 1.74 -0.38 -6.34
CA ILE A 123 2.32 -0.26 -4.99
C ILE A 123 3.06 -1.55 -4.63
N ALA A 124 2.44 -2.71 -4.87
CA ALA A 124 3.04 -4.01 -4.59
C ALA A 124 4.33 -4.20 -5.41
N GLU A 125 4.33 -3.82 -6.69
CA GLU A 125 5.55 -3.86 -7.52
C GLU A 125 6.62 -2.89 -7.01
N GLY A 126 6.23 -1.67 -6.61
CA GLY A 126 7.14 -0.72 -5.97
C GLY A 126 7.79 -1.28 -4.70
N CYS A 127 7.00 -1.95 -3.85
CA CYS A 127 7.48 -2.63 -2.65
C CYS A 127 8.45 -3.76 -2.98
N ARG A 128 8.14 -4.56 -4.01
CA ARG A 128 9.02 -5.64 -4.50
C ARG A 128 10.36 -5.11 -5.00
N ILE A 129 10.36 -4.00 -5.74
CA ILE A 129 11.58 -3.31 -6.21
C ILE A 129 12.38 -2.77 -5.02
N ALA A 130 11.70 -2.17 -4.04
CA ALA A 130 12.31 -1.60 -2.84
C ALA A 130 12.79 -2.65 -1.81
N GLY A 131 12.37 -3.91 -1.96
CA GLY A 131 12.68 -4.98 -1.01
C GLY A 131 11.91 -4.88 0.32
N CYS A 132 10.74 -4.22 0.35
CA CYS A 132 9.88 -4.13 1.52
C CYS A 132 8.55 -4.87 1.31
N SER A 133 7.85 -5.16 2.41
CA SER A 133 6.52 -5.78 2.37
C SER A 133 5.41 -4.72 2.40
N LEU A 134 4.45 -4.80 1.49
CA LEU A 134 3.19 -4.06 1.60
C LEU A 134 2.34 -4.73 2.69
N VAL A 135 2.00 -4.03 3.77
CA VAL A 135 1.35 -4.61 4.95
C VAL A 135 0.06 -3.89 5.34
#